data_AF-A0A951JRP9-F1
#
_entry.id   AF-A0A951JRP9-F1
#
_cell.length_a   1.000
_cell.length_b   1.000
_cell.length_c   1.000
_cell.angle_alpha   90.00
_cell.angle_beta   90.00
_cell.angle_gamma   90.00
#
_symmetry.space_group_name_H-M   'P 1'
#
loop_
_entity.id
_entity.type
_entity.pdbx_description
1 polymer ?
#
loop_
_entity_poly.entity_id
_entity_poly.type
_entity_poly.pdbx_seq_one_letter_code
_entity_poly.pdbx_strand_id
1 'polypeptide(L)'
;MSDTLTAAPPAPPAPQEPHAGSFPRRVVDTFFSPVALFRRFGARPPWWDVMLLSVVLGVLAFALIPAEVWVNTMEEALRAGGQEVPAGVDPESMAGVQRIGGMLAAAIMPWILLPIQAGLMVLLFGVVLGGGATFRQYVGVVAHTALIGAVGSLAALPVIMERGVMAGITLGALAGGMDPDGFVYQFLDAWNVFLIWQVVLLGLGAACLNRRIGAGTAIGVLLGLYAVVAALIAAV
;
A
#
# COMPACT_ATOMS: atom_id res chain seq x y z
N MET A 1 -45.27 -44.82 37.28
CA MET A 1 -44.79 -43.43 37.25
C MET A 1 -43.55 -43.44 36.38
N SER A 2 -43.71 -43.05 35.11
CA SER A 2 -42.62 -43.01 34.14
C SER A 2 -42.21 -41.55 33.99
N ASP A 3 -41.03 -41.21 34.49
CA ASP A 3 -40.44 -39.87 34.39
C ASP A 3 -40.06 -39.57 32.93
N THR A 4 -40.93 -38.84 32.25
CA THR A 4 -40.56 -38.11 31.03
C THR A 4 -39.66 -36.95 31.41
N LEU A 5 -38.34 -37.20 31.41
CA LEU A 5 -37.32 -36.16 31.41
C LEU A 5 -37.42 -35.39 30.08
N THR A 6 -38.13 -34.27 30.12
CA THR A 6 -38.16 -33.28 29.04
C THR A 6 -36.75 -32.74 28.85
N ALA A 7 -36.05 -33.20 27.81
CA ALA A 7 -34.74 -32.67 27.44
C ALA A 7 -34.85 -31.16 27.17
N ALA A 8 -34.01 -30.37 27.84
CA ALA A 8 -33.93 -28.93 27.61
C ALA A 8 -33.59 -28.65 26.13
N PRO A 9 -34.20 -27.64 25.49
CA PRO A 9 -33.89 -27.28 24.10
C PRO A 9 -32.38 -26.97 23.96
N PRO A 10 -31.74 -27.36 22.84
CA PRO A 10 -30.35 -27.02 22.61
C PRO A 10 -30.16 -25.50 22.67
N ALA A 11 -29.13 -25.06 23.40
CA ALA A 11 -28.78 -23.65 23.49
C ALA A 11 -28.58 -23.06 22.09
N PRO A 12 -29.06 -21.82 21.82
CA PRO A 12 -28.84 -21.17 20.54
C PRO A 12 -27.35 -21.18 20.18
N PRO A 13 -26.98 -21.42 18.90
CA PRO A 13 -25.59 -21.36 18.50
C PRO A 13 -25.01 -20.01 18.92
N ALA A 14 -23.86 -20.05 19.60
CA ALA A 14 -23.15 -18.84 20.00
C ALA A 14 -22.99 -17.93 18.76
N PRO A 15 -23.18 -16.61 18.89
CA PRO A 15 -23.00 -15.69 17.78
C PRO A 15 -21.64 -15.95 17.12
N GLN A 16 -21.63 -16.37 15.86
CA GLN A 16 -20.39 -16.53 15.11
C GLN A 16 -19.74 -15.14 15.05
N GLU A 17 -18.55 -15.00 15.67
CA GLU A 17 -17.85 -13.72 15.62
C GLU A 17 -17.68 -13.29 14.15
N PRO A 18 -17.87 -12.00 13.82
CA PRO A 18 -17.66 -11.49 12.47
C PRO A 18 -16.25 -11.83 11.98
N HIS A 19 -16.12 -12.95 11.27
CA HIS A 19 -14.87 -13.33 10.64
C HIS A 19 -14.77 -12.56 9.33
N ALA A 20 -13.65 -11.87 9.10
CA ALA A 20 -13.42 -11.17 7.82
C ALA A 20 -13.44 -12.12 6.60
N GLY A 21 -13.48 -13.43 6.82
CA GLY A 21 -13.45 -14.50 5.82
C GLY A 21 -12.12 -15.24 5.86
N SER A 22 -12.00 -16.31 5.07
CA SER A 22 -10.73 -17.02 4.87
C SER A 22 -9.69 -16.12 4.18
N PHE A 23 -8.41 -16.44 4.33
CA PHE A 23 -7.31 -15.67 3.73
C PHE A 23 -7.48 -15.43 2.21
N PRO A 24 -7.74 -16.46 1.37
CA PRO A 24 -7.91 -16.24 -0.07
C PRO A 24 -9.07 -15.31 -0.40
N ARG A 25 -10.17 -15.42 0.35
CA ARG A 25 -11.34 -14.55 0.17
C ARG A 25 -11.00 -13.09 0.47
N ARG A 26 -10.24 -12.81 1.53
CA ARG A 26 -9.84 -11.43 1.86
C ARG A 26 -8.90 -10.83 0.83
N VAL A 27 -8.00 -11.63 0.27
CA VAL A 27 -7.14 -11.22 -0.85
C VAL A 27 -7.99 -10.81 -2.06
N VAL A 28 -8.90 -11.69 -2.51
CA VAL A 28 -9.80 -11.39 -3.64
C VAL A 28 -10.68 -10.17 -3.36
N ASP A 29 -11.30 -10.13 -2.17
CA ASP A 29 -12.21 -9.05 -1.81
C ASP A 29 -11.48 -7.70 -1.70
N THR A 30 -10.17 -7.67 -1.42
CA THR A 30 -9.38 -6.42 -1.40
C THR A 30 -9.38 -5.72 -2.77
N PHE A 31 -9.34 -6.49 -3.86
CA PHE A 31 -9.36 -5.94 -5.22
C PHE A 31 -10.77 -5.72 -5.75
N PHE A 32 -11.66 -6.69 -5.54
CA PHE A 32 -12.94 -6.73 -6.24
C PHE A 32 -14.15 -6.35 -5.37
N SER A 33 -14.00 -6.37 -4.04
CA SER A 33 -15.11 -6.09 -3.12
C SER A 33 -14.65 -5.42 -1.81
N PRO A 34 -13.83 -4.34 -1.87
CA PRO A 34 -13.12 -3.80 -0.71
C PRO A 34 -14.08 -3.26 0.36
N VAL A 35 -15.18 -2.63 -0.05
CA VAL A 35 -16.22 -2.14 0.88
C VAL A 35 -16.87 -3.29 1.64
N ALA A 36 -17.16 -4.41 0.97
CA ALA A 36 -17.73 -5.58 1.61
C ALA A 36 -16.73 -6.21 2.59
N LEU A 37 -15.43 -6.22 2.24
CA LEU A 37 -14.35 -6.66 3.13
C LEU A 37 -14.25 -5.80 4.39
N PHE A 38 -14.13 -4.48 4.24
CA PHE A 38 -13.92 -3.58 5.37
C PHE A 38 -15.13 -3.52 6.31
N ARG A 39 -16.35 -3.68 5.78
CA ARG A 39 -17.56 -3.81 6.62
C ARG A 39 -17.57 -5.07 7.49
N ARG A 40 -16.82 -6.11 7.11
CA ARG A 40 -16.67 -7.34 7.91
C ARG A 40 -15.59 -7.21 8.99
N PHE A 41 -14.86 -6.11 9.06
CA PHE A 41 -13.83 -5.93 10.10
C PHE A 41 -14.48 -5.67 11.46
N GLY A 42 -14.51 -6.71 12.30
CA GLY A 42 -14.84 -6.59 13.72
C GLY A 42 -13.73 -5.88 14.52
N ALA A 43 -13.70 -6.10 15.84
CA ALA A 43 -12.72 -5.46 16.73
C ALA A 43 -11.26 -5.89 16.47
N ARG A 44 -11.05 -7.08 15.90
CA ARG A 44 -9.73 -7.69 15.69
C ARG A 44 -9.61 -8.31 14.30
N PRO A 45 -9.58 -7.50 13.23
CA PRO A 45 -9.44 -8.05 11.89
C PRO A 45 -8.10 -8.81 11.76
N PRO A 46 -8.07 -9.94 11.03
CA PRO A 46 -6.82 -10.57 10.63
C PRO A 46 -6.08 -9.63 9.69
N TRP A 47 -4.75 -9.56 9.79
CA TRP A 47 -3.96 -8.58 9.02
C TRP A 47 -2.57 -9.13 8.66
N TRP A 48 -1.97 -9.92 9.55
CA TRP A 48 -0.61 -10.41 9.42
C TRP A 48 -0.36 -11.22 8.15
N ASP A 49 -1.28 -12.12 7.80
CA ASP A 49 -1.13 -13.00 6.64
C ASP A 49 -1.21 -12.25 5.31
N VAL A 50 -2.13 -11.28 5.18
CA VAL A 50 -2.20 -10.42 4.00
C VAL A 50 -1.03 -9.44 3.94
N MET A 51 -0.56 -8.96 5.08
CA MET A 51 0.66 -8.15 5.14
C MET A 51 1.88 -8.97 4.67
N LEU A 52 2.03 -10.20 5.17
CA LEU A 52 3.12 -11.08 4.78
C LEU A 52 3.09 -11.37 3.27
N LEU A 53 1.91 -11.64 2.71
CA LEU A 53 1.75 -11.78 1.26
C LEU A 53 2.22 -10.51 0.52
N SER A 54 1.78 -9.32 0.97
CA SER A 54 2.17 -8.05 0.35
C SER A 54 3.70 -7.85 0.38
N VAL A 55 4.35 -8.19 1.49
CA VAL A 55 5.81 -8.16 1.63
C VAL A 55 6.49 -9.13 0.66
N VAL A 56 6.02 -10.39 0.59
CA VAL A 56 6.57 -11.39 -0.32
C VAL A 56 6.46 -10.94 -1.77
N LEU A 57 5.31 -10.39 -2.17
CA LEU A 57 5.10 -9.86 -3.52
C LEU A 57 5.99 -8.65 -3.81
N GLY A 58 6.16 -7.75 -2.84
CA GLY A 58 7.07 -6.61 -2.96
C GLY A 58 8.53 -7.03 -3.13
N VAL A 59 9.02 -7.95 -2.29
CA VAL A 59 10.38 -8.51 -2.41
C VAL A 59 10.55 -9.23 -3.75
N LEU A 60 9.54 -10.00 -4.17
CA LEU A 60 9.56 -10.68 -5.46
C LEU A 60 9.65 -9.68 -6.63
N ALA A 61 8.90 -8.58 -6.58
CA ALA A 61 8.98 -7.53 -7.59
C ALA A 61 10.41 -6.99 -7.72
N PHE A 62 11.08 -6.67 -6.60
CA PHE A 62 12.46 -6.21 -6.61
C PHE A 62 13.45 -7.29 -7.07
N ALA A 63 13.24 -8.54 -6.67
CA ALA A 63 14.11 -9.65 -7.03
C ALA A 63 14.10 -9.95 -8.54
N LEU A 64 12.97 -9.70 -9.21
CA LEU A 64 12.78 -9.93 -10.65
C LEU A 64 13.40 -8.84 -11.54
N ILE A 65 13.86 -7.73 -10.97
CA ILE A 65 14.51 -6.65 -11.71
C ILE A 65 15.95 -7.08 -12.09
N PRO A 66 16.33 -7.02 -13.38
CA PRO A 66 17.68 -7.31 -13.85
C PRO A 66 18.73 -6.36 -13.25
N ALA A 67 19.97 -6.84 -13.06
CA ALA A 67 21.05 -6.04 -12.46
C ALA A 67 21.40 -4.80 -13.31
N GLU A 68 21.29 -4.93 -14.62
CA GLU A 68 21.57 -3.90 -15.61
C GLU A 68 20.66 -2.68 -15.41
N VAL A 69 19.40 -2.91 -15.04
CA VAL A 69 18.44 -1.84 -14.76
C VAL A 69 18.88 -1.01 -13.55
N TRP A 70 19.43 -1.66 -12.51
CA TRP A 70 19.96 -0.97 -11.33
C TRP A 70 21.17 -0.10 -11.69
N VAL A 71 22.08 -0.63 -12.52
CA VAL A 71 23.25 0.12 -13.03
C VAL A 71 22.78 1.35 -13.81
N ASN A 72 21.88 1.17 -14.79
CA ASN A 72 21.39 2.26 -15.62
C ASN A 72 20.68 3.35 -14.81
N THR A 73 19.85 2.94 -13.84
CA THR A 73 19.15 3.87 -12.94
C THR A 73 20.13 4.69 -12.12
N MET A 74 21.19 4.04 -11.59
CA MET A 74 22.23 4.71 -10.83
C MET A 74 23.00 5.72 -11.69
N GLU A 75 23.40 5.33 -12.89
CA GLU A 75 24.11 6.23 -13.81
C GLU A 75 23.24 7.44 -14.18
N GLU A 76 21.96 7.23 -14.45
CA GLU A 76 21.02 8.31 -14.77
C GLU A 76 20.85 9.27 -13.59
N ALA A 77 20.71 8.75 -12.37
CA ALA A 77 20.63 9.57 -11.16
C ALA A 77 21.93 10.37 -10.91
N LEU A 78 23.10 9.78 -11.14
CA LEU A 78 24.39 10.47 -11.02
C LEU A 78 24.51 11.59 -12.07
N ARG A 79 24.18 11.29 -13.34
CA ARG A 79 24.18 12.28 -14.43
C ARG A 79 23.22 13.43 -14.15
N ALA A 80 22.01 13.15 -13.67
CA ALA A 80 21.03 14.16 -13.27
C ALA A 80 21.55 15.03 -12.11
N GLY A 81 22.31 14.44 -11.18
CA GLY A 81 22.99 15.15 -10.10
C GLY A 81 24.29 15.86 -10.50
N GLY A 82 24.69 15.82 -11.76
CA GLY A 82 25.97 16.37 -12.24
C GLY A 82 27.21 15.65 -11.68
N GLN A 83 27.05 14.41 -11.24
CA GLN A 83 28.09 13.55 -10.68
C GLN A 83 28.46 12.44 -11.66
N GLU A 84 29.71 12.00 -11.61
CA GLU A 84 30.17 10.80 -12.31
C GLU A 84 30.31 9.65 -11.33
N VAL A 85 30.32 8.41 -11.83
CA VAL A 85 30.59 7.22 -11.02
C VAL A 85 31.98 7.39 -10.37
N PRO A 86 32.10 7.27 -9.03
CA PRO A 86 33.38 7.44 -8.35
C PRO A 86 34.46 6.53 -8.94
N ALA A 87 35.61 7.13 -9.31
CA ALA A 87 36.72 6.40 -9.89
C ALA A 87 37.21 5.28 -8.94
N GLY A 88 37.30 4.06 -9.46
CA GLY A 88 37.76 2.89 -8.70
C GLY A 88 36.65 2.06 -8.06
N VAL A 89 35.38 2.41 -8.26
CA VAL A 89 34.23 1.58 -7.85
C VAL A 89 33.65 0.89 -9.07
N ASP A 90 33.47 -0.43 -8.97
CA ASP A 90 32.79 -1.24 -10.00
C ASP A 90 31.27 -0.97 -9.96
N PRO A 91 30.67 -0.45 -11.05
CA PRO A 91 29.23 -0.19 -11.12
C PRO A 91 28.37 -1.41 -10.80
N GLU A 92 28.79 -2.61 -11.20
CA GLU A 92 28.05 -3.85 -10.92
C GLU A 92 28.01 -4.14 -9.42
N SER A 93 29.10 -3.88 -8.70
CA SER A 93 29.16 -4.06 -7.24
C SER A 93 28.20 -3.10 -6.52
N MET A 94 28.10 -1.84 -6.95
CA MET A 94 27.17 -0.86 -6.37
C MET A 94 25.72 -1.22 -6.68
N ALA A 95 25.43 -1.64 -7.91
CA ALA A 95 24.10 -2.11 -8.31
C ALA A 95 23.69 -3.36 -7.51
N GLY A 96 24.61 -4.27 -7.24
CA GLY A 96 24.38 -5.41 -6.35
C GLY A 96 23.97 -4.99 -4.93
N VAL A 97 24.66 -4.00 -4.36
CA VAL A 97 24.31 -3.42 -3.04
C VAL A 97 22.94 -2.75 -3.08
N GLN A 98 22.62 -1.97 -4.12
CA GLN A 98 21.32 -1.33 -4.27
C GLN A 98 20.18 -2.34 -4.43
N ARG A 99 20.39 -3.41 -5.21
CA ARG A 99 19.41 -4.48 -5.37
C ARG A 99 19.10 -5.17 -4.04
N ILE A 100 20.14 -5.56 -3.30
CA ILE A 100 19.99 -6.17 -1.97
C ILE A 100 19.32 -5.18 -1.01
N GLY A 101 19.75 -3.91 -1.03
CA GLY A 101 19.15 -2.83 -0.24
C GLY A 101 17.67 -2.63 -0.54
N GLY A 102 17.28 -2.65 -1.82
CA GLY A 102 15.91 -2.55 -2.29
C GLY A 102 15.05 -3.74 -1.83
N MET A 103 15.58 -4.96 -1.93
CA MET A 103 14.90 -6.15 -1.41
C MET A 103 14.73 -6.09 0.12
N LEU A 104 15.75 -5.65 0.86
CA LEU A 104 15.65 -5.46 2.32
C LEU A 104 14.66 -4.36 2.68
N ALA A 105 14.66 -3.25 1.94
CA ALA A 105 13.70 -2.17 2.12
C ALA A 105 12.27 -2.66 1.86
N ALA A 106 12.04 -3.42 0.77
CA ALA A 106 10.74 -4.03 0.46
C ALA A 106 10.30 -5.04 1.55
N ALA A 107 11.25 -5.71 2.21
CA ALA A 107 10.97 -6.63 3.31
C ALA A 107 10.62 -5.92 4.63
N ILE A 108 11.31 -4.81 4.94
CA ILE A 108 11.29 -4.18 6.26
C ILE A 108 10.32 -2.99 6.31
N MET A 109 10.31 -2.13 5.28
CA MET A 109 9.54 -0.88 5.29
C MET A 109 8.04 -1.08 5.47
N PRO A 110 7.38 -2.09 4.88
CA PRO A 110 5.95 -2.32 5.14
C PRO A 110 5.63 -2.51 6.63
N TRP A 111 6.51 -3.15 7.40
CA TRP A 111 6.32 -3.34 8.84
C TRP A 111 6.52 -2.06 9.64
N ILE A 112 7.44 -1.19 9.21
CA ILE A 112 7.66 0.13 9.82
C ILE A 112 6.50 1.07 9.49
N LEU A 113 6.08 1.10 8.23
CA LEU A 113 5.04 2.01 7.74
C LEU A 113 3.64 1.61 8.20
N LEU A 114 3.37 0.33 8.45
CA LEU A 114 2.08 -0.16 8.91
C LEU A 114 1.55 0.58 10.16
N PRO A 115 2.27 0.59 11.31
CA PRO A 115 1.80 1.30 12.49
C PRO A 115 1.78 2.81 12.29
N ILE A 116 2.66 3.38 11.45
CA ILE A 116 2.68 4.82 11.15
C ILE A 116 1.41 5.21 10.39
N GLN A 117 1.07 4.50 9.32
CA GLN A 117 -0.15 4.75 8.54
C GLN A 117 -1.41 4.49 9.36
N ALA A 118 -1.46 3.40 10.14
CA ALA A 118 -2.59 3.13 11.02
C ALA A 118 -2.73 4.20 12.12
N GLY A 119 -1.62 4.70 12.66
CA GLY A 119 -1.60 5.80 13.62
C GLY A 119 -2.09 7.10 13.00
N LEU A 120 -1.66 7.40 11.77
CA LEU A 120 -2.16 8.54 11.00
C LEU A 120 -3.67 8.45 10.75
N MET A 121 -4.19 7.26 10.43
CA MET A 121 -5.64 7.04 10.30
C MET A 121 -6.38 7.32 11.62
N VAL A 122 -5.84 6.87 12.76
CA VAL A 122 -6.43 7.16 14.08
C VAL A 122 -6.40 8.66 14.36
N LEU A 123 -5.29 9.33 14.08
CA LEU A 123 -5.16 10.77 14.27
C LEU A 123 -6.19 11.54 13.42
N LEU A 124 -6.23 11.28 12.12
CA LEU A 124 -7.14 11.99 11.22
C LEU A 124 -8.60 11.66 11.55
N PHE A 125 -8.96 10.38 11.52
CA PHE A 125 -10.36 10.01 11.54
C PHE A 125 -10.91 9.79 12.95
N GLY A 126 -10.07 9.45 13.92
CA GLY A 126 -10.47 9.34 15.33
C GLY A 126 -10.40 10.67 16.05
N VAL A 127 -9.22 11.31 16.06
CA VAL A 127 -8.97 12.53 16.84
C VAL A 127 -9.54 13.77 16.16
N VAL A 128 -9.26 13.99 14.87
CA VAL A 128 -9.68 15.22 14.16
C VAL A 128 -11.15 15.16 13.74
N LEU A 129 -11.59 14.05 13.14
CA LEU A 129 -12.98 13.89 12.67
C LEU A 129 -13.94 13.22 13.67
N GLY A 130 -13.47 12.81 14.85
CA GLY A 130 -14.33 12.27 15.92
C GLY A 130 -14.92 10.88 15.67
N GLY A 131 -14.23 10.06 14.87
CA GLY A 131 -14.56 8.67 14.58
C GLY A 131 -14.26 7.70 15.73
N GLY A 132 -14.86 6.52 15.68
CA GLY A 132 -14.78 5.49 16.73
C GLY A 132 -13.95 4.25 16.38
N ALA A 133 -13.34 4.22 15.19
CA ALA A 133 -12.53 3.09 14.75
C ALA A 133 -11.22 2.96 15.56
N THR A 134 -10.87 1.72 15.89
CA THR A 134 -9.67 1.42 16.68
C THR A 134 -8.41 1.35 15.81
N PHE A 135 -7.23 1.57 16.42
CA PHE A 135 -5.93 1.38 15.75
C PHE A 135 -5.82 0.01 15.08
N ARG A 136 -6.29 -1.06 15.75
CA ARG A 136 -6.24 -2.43 15.21
C ARG A 136 -7.12 -2.61 13.97
N GLN A 137 -8.24 -1.91 13.88
CA GLN A 137 -9.07 -1.90 12.67
C GLN A 137 -8.35 -1.21 11.51
N TYR A 138 -7.67 -0.09 11.78
CA TYR A 138 -6.86 0.58 10.76
C TYR A 138 -5.63 -0.22 10.33
N VAL A 139 -4.97 -0.95 11.25
CA VAL A 139 -3.93 -1.93 10.89
C VAL A 139 -4.47 -2.95 9.89
N GLY A 140 -5.69 -3.46 10.14
CA GLY A 140 -6.39 -4.32 9.19
C GLY A 140 -6.56 -3.69 7.82
N VAL A 141 -7.05 -2.43 7.77
CA VAL A 141 -7.23 -1.72 6.50
C VAL A 141 -5.89 -1.53 5.78
N VAL A 142 -4.89 -0.95 6.45
CA VAL A 142 -3.57 -0.66 5.87
C VAL A 142 -2.91 -1.93 5.34
N ALA A 143 -2.94 -3.03 6.10
CA ALA A 143 -2.35 -4.30 5.68
C ALA A 143 -2.97 -4.86 4.40
N HIS A 144 -4.30 -4.75 4.25
CA HIS A 144 -4.95 -5.21 3.01
C HIS A 144 -4.68 -4.25 1.85
N THR A 145 -4.69 -2.94 2.10
CA THR A 145 -4.39 -1.96 1.03
C THR A 145 -2.93 -2.02 0.56
N ALA A 146 -1.99 -2.46 1.39
CA ALA A 146 -0.59 -2.67 1.00
C ALA A 146 -0.45 -3.70 -0.15
N LEU A 147 -1.42 -4.61 -0.29
CA LEU A 147 -1.46 -5.59 -1.37
C LEU A 147 -1.63 -4.91 -2.75
N ILE A 148 -2.31 -3.77 -2.80
CA ILE A 148 -2.42 -2.95 -4.01
C ILE A 148 -1.05 -2.44 -4.43
N GLY A 149 -0.28 -1.90 -3.50
CA GLY A 149 1.07 -1.41 -3.76
C GLY A 149 2.00 -2.52 -4.25
N ALA A 150 1.96 -3.69 -3.60
CA ALA A 150 2.79 -4.83 -3.99
C ALA A 150 2.45 -5.37 -5.39
N VAL A 151 1.15 -5.45 -5.74
CA VAL A 151 0.73 -5.79 -7.11
C VAL A 151 1.11 -4.69 -8.10
N GLY A 152 1.05 -3.42 -7.68
CA GLY A 152 1.51 -2.30 -8.49
C GLY A 152 3.00 -2.38 -8.84
N SER A 153 3.84 -2.78 -7.89
CA SER A 153 5.27 -3.01 -8.15
C SER A 153 5.51 -4.12 -9.17
N LEU A 154 4.74 -5.22 -9.11
CA LEU A 154 4.81 -6.28 -10.12
C LEU A 154 4.30 -5.80 -11.49
N ALA A 155 3.23 -5.01 -11.51
CA ALA A 155 2.67 -4.45 -12.73
C ALA A 155 3.59 -3.43 -13.40
N ALA A 156 4.51 -2.80 -12.66
CA ALA A 156 5.51 -1.89 -13.21
C ALA A 156 6.67 -2.62 -13.92
N LEU A 157 6.88 -3.93 -13.68
CA LEU A 157 8.01 -4.67 -14.26
C LEU A 157 8.12 -4.57 -15.80
N PRO A 158 7.04 -4.70 -16.59
CA PRO A 158 7.15 -4.53 -18.04
C PRO A 158 7.65 -3.14 -18.44
N VAL A 159 7.19 -2.09 -17.76
CA VAL A 159 7.63 -0.70 -18.01
C VAL A 159 9.11 -0.53 -17.65
N ILE A 160 9.54 -1.11 -16.54
CA ILE A 160 10.94 -1.11 -16.10
C ILE A 160 11.83 -1.83 -17.13
N MET A 161 11.39 -2.99 -17.62
CA MET A 161 12.13 -3.77 -18.62
C MET A 161 12.20 -3.08 -19.98
N GLU A 162 11.12 -2.41 -20.40
CA GLU A 162 11.08 -1.66 -21.65
C GLU A 162 11.98 -0.41 -21.59
N ARG A 163 11.95 0.32 -20.47
CA ARG A 163 12.77 1.53 -20.29
C ARG A 163 14.22 1.24 -19.95
N GLY A 164 14.51 0.07 -19.37
CA GLY A 164 15.86 -0.30 -18.92
C GLY A 164 16.32 0.44 -17.66
N VAL A 165 15.44 1.21 -17.00
CA VAL A 165 15.68 1.97 -15.77
C VAL A 165 14.47 1.84 -14.83
N MET A 166 14.64 2.16 -13.54
CA MET A 166 13.53 2.23 -12.59
C MET A 166 12.48 3.21 -13.08
N ALA A 167 11.24 2.73 -13.19
CA ALA A 167 10.13 3.50 -13.68
C ALA A 167 8.82 3.03 -13.02
N GLY A 168 7.91 3.98 -12.80
CA GLY A 168 6.58 3.71 -12.29
C GLY A 168 5.50 3.86 -13.37
N ILE A 169 4.28 3.44 -13.02
CA ILE A 169 3.07 3.76 -13.79
C ILE A 169 2.46 5.01 -13.13
N THR A 170 3.00 6.16 -13.52
CA THR A 170 2.70 7.48 -12.92
C THR A 170 1.90 8.35 -13.88
N LEU A 171 1.21 9.37 -13.35
CA LEU A 171 0.47 10.30 -14.22
C LEU A 171 1.43 11.12 -15.10
N GLY A 172 2.62 11.45 -14.59
CA GLY A 172 3.66 12.14 -15.36
C GLY A 172 4.12 11.33 -16.57
N ALA A 173 4.45 10.06 -16.36
CA ALA A 173 4.85 9.16 -17.44
C ALA A 173 3.76 8.92 -18.50
N LEU A 174 2.48 8.99 -18.12
CA LEU A 174 1.34 8.77 -19.02
C LEU A 174 0.93 10.02 -19.82
N ALA A 175 1.20 11.21 -19.29
CA ALA A 175 0.73 12.45 -19.91
C ALA A 175 1.57 12.87 -21.14
N GLY A 176 2.84 12.43 -21.22
CA GLY A 176 3.70 12.57 -22.40
C GLY A 176 4.05 14.02 -22.79
N GLY A 177 5.22 14.23 -23.41
CA GLY A 177 5.58 15.51 -24.02
C GLY A 177 5.72 16.70 -23.05
N MET A 178 5.84 16.45 -21.75
CA MET A 178 6.13 17.47 -20.73
C MET A 178 7.63 17.47 -20.40
N ASP A 179 8.10 18.62 -19.93
CA ASP A 179 9.45 18.79 -19.40
C ASP A 179 9.63 17.96 -18.12
N PRO A 180 10.51 16.94 -18.10
CA PRO A 180 10.72 16.09 -16.93
C PRO A 180 11.20 16.87 -15.70
N ASP A 181 11.87 18.00 -15.88
CA ASP A 181 12.38 18.81 -14.77
C ASP A 181 11.35 19.85 -14.29
N GLY A 182 10.24 19.99 -15.01
CA GLY A 182 9.18 20.93 -14.68
C GLY A 182 8.36 20.49 -13.46
N PHE A 183 8.00 21.45 -12.61
CA PHE A 183 7.13 21.25 -11.44
C PHE A 183 5.88 20.42 -11.75
N VAL A 184 5.21 20.67 -12.88
CA VAL A 184 3.97 19.96 -13.26
C VAL A 184 4.25 18.49 -13.54
N TYR A 185 5.33 18.18 -14.24
CA TYR A 185 5.72 16.78 -14.49
C TYR A 185 6.04 16.09 -13.17
N GLN A 186 6.92 16.68 -12.34
CA GLN A 186 7.32 16.11 -11.05
C GLN A 186 6.13 15.90 -10.11
N PHE A 187 5.19 16.85 -10.08
CA PHE A 187 3.96 16.73 -9.31
C PHE A 187 3.14 15.53 -9.79
N LEU A 188 2.93 15.38 -11.10
CA LEU A 188 2.18 14.26 -11.68
C LEU A 188 2.93 12.93 -11.57
N ASP A 189 4.26 12.96 -11.61
CA ASP A 189 5.10 11.76 -11.51
C ASP A 189 5.07 11.18 -10.09
N ALA A 190 4.92 12.01 -9.07
CA ALA A 190 4.65 11.54 -7.70
C ALA A 190 3.35 10.71 -7.59
N TRP A 191 2.39 10.90 -8.51
CA TRP A 191 1.13 10.16 -8.51
C TRP A 191 1.21 8.87 -9.31
N ASN A 192 1.46 7.77 -8.60
CA ASN A 192 1.33 6.43 -9.16
C ASN A 192 -0.14 5.95 -9.16
N VAL A 193 -0.59 5.30 -10.24
CA VAL A 193 -1.97 4.80 -10.39
C VAL A 193 -2.38 3.84 -9.27
N PHE A 194 -1.49 2.94 -8.86
CA PHE A 194 -1.74 1.99 -7.77
C PHE A 194 -1.77 2.68 -6.41
N LEU A 195 -0.98 3.74 -6.23
CA LEU A 195 -0.98 4.54 -5.01
C LEU A 195 -2.27 5.34 -4.86
N ILE A 196 -2.78 5.94 -5.94
CA ILE A 196 -4.11 6.59 -5.95
C ILE A 196 -5.16 5.58 -5.49
N TRP A 197 -5.17 4.39 -6.08
CA TRP A 197 -6.12 3.35 -5.71
C TRP A 197 -5.97 2.91 -4.25
N GLN A 198 -4.72 2.75 -3.78
CA GLN A 198 -4.44 2.43 -2.38
C GLN A 198 -5.01 3.49 -1.43
N VAL A 199 -4.83 4.78 -1.72
CA VAL A 199 -5.38 5.89 -0.93
C VAL A 199 -6.91 5.88 -0.95
N VAL A 200 -7.53 5.60 -2.10
CA VAL A 200 -8.99 5.42 -2.19
C VAL A 200 -9.46 4.30 -1.28
N LEU A 201 -8.78 3.14 -1.27
CA LEU A 201 -9.14 2.03 -0.39
C LEU A 201 -8.95 2.35 1.10
N LEU A 202 -7.91 3.09 1.47
CA LEU A 202 -7.71 3.57 2.84
C LEU A 202 -8.90 4.44 3.28
N GLY A 203 -9.34 5.37 2.42
CA GLY A 203 -10.50 6.21 2.67
C GLY A 203 -11.81 5.42 2.78
N LEU A 204 -12.02 4.42 1.91
CA LEU A 204 -13.17 3.51 1.98
C LEU A 204 -13.15 2.69 3.29
N GLY A 205 -11.98 2.20 3.70
CA GLY A 205 -11.80 1.51 4.97
C GLY A 205 -12.17 2.40 6.15
N ALA A 206 -11.67 3.64 6.18
CA ALA A 206 -12.03 4.61 7.21
C ALA A 206 -13.54 4.90 7.25
N ALA A 207 -14.19 5.09 6.11
CA ALA A 207 -15.63 5.31 6.06
C ALA A 207 -16.45 4.08 6.50
N CYS A 208 -16.00 2.87 6.18
CA CYS A 208 -16.66 1.64 6.63
C CYS A 208 -16.58 1.44 8.15
N LEU A 209 -15.45 1.84 8.75
CA LEU A 209 -15.22 1.69 10.18
C LEU A 209 -15.85 2.82 11.02
N ASN A 210 -16.18 3.97 10.41
CA ASN A 210 -16.71 5.14 11.10
C ASN A 210 -18.07 5.57 10.54
N ARG A 211 -19.13 5.37 11.33
CA ARG A 211 -20.52 5.64 10.91
C ARG A 211 -20.81 7.10 10.50
N ARG A 212 -20.04 8.07 11.02
CA ARG A 212 -20.25 9.51 10.78
C ARG A 212 -19.37 10.09 9.67
N ILE A 213 -18.39 9.33 9.17
CA ILE A 213 -17.42 9.82 8.19
C ILE A 213 -17.81 9.25 6.83
N GLY A 214 -18.19 10.13 5.90
CA GLY A 214 -18.50 9.74 4.54
C GLY A 214 -17.26 9.34 3.74
N ALA A 215 -17.43 8.43 2.78
CA ALA A 215 -16.35 7.97 1.89
C ALA A 215 -15.66 9.13 1.15
N GLY A 216 -16.44 10.09 0.61
CA GLY A 216 -15.88 11.25 -0.08
C GLY A 216 -14.99 12.11 0.81
N THR A 217 -15.40 12.36 2.06
CA THR A 217 -14.59 13.09 3.04
C THR A 217 -13.31 12.34 3.37
N ALA A 218 -13.41 11.04 3.65
CA ALA A 218 -12.24 10.23 4.01
C ALA A 218 -11.22 10.16 2.86
N ILE A 219 -11.69 9.90 1.65
CA ILE A 219 -10.83 9.86 0.46
C ILE A 219 -10.24 11.24 0.17
N GLY A 220 -11.04 12.30 0.23
CA GLY A 220 -10.61 13.68 -0.04
C GLY A 220 -9.55 14.18 0.94
N VAL A 221 -9.67 13.86 2.23
CA VAL A 221 -8.64 14.20 3.24
C VAL A 221 -7.31 13.52 2.91
N LEU A 222 -7.33 12.23 2.55
CA LEU A 222 -6.09 11.49 2.28
C LEU A 222 -5.45 11.88 0.95
N LEU A 223 -6.27 12.06 -0.10
CA LEU A 223 -5.76 12.57 -1.38
C LEU A 223 -5.24 13.99 -1.24
N GLY A 224 -5.90 14.86 -0.46
CA GLY A 224 -5.42 16.21 -0.19
C GLY A 224 -4.09 16.21 0.56
N LEU A 225 -3.95 15.38 1.60
CA LEU A 225 -2.68 15.23 2.30
C LEU A 225 -1.57 14.71 1.39
N TYR A 226 -1.88 13.71 0.56
CA TYR A 226 -0.93 13.18 -0.40
C TYR A 226 -0.54 14.21 -1.47
N ALA A 227 -1.50 15.01 -1.95
CA ALA A 227 -1.26 16.09 -2.90
C ALA A 227 -0.30 17.14 -2.34
N VAL A 228 -0.40 17.47 -1.04
CA VAL A 228 0.56 18.37 -0.39
C VAL A 228 1.96 17.77 -0.39
N VAL A 229 2.11 16.48 -0.07
CA VAL A 229 3.41 15.79 -0.12
C VAL A 229 3.97 15.77 -1.54
N ALA A 230 3.15 15.45 -2.53
CA ALA A 230 3.54 15.47 -3.94
C ALA A 230 3.99 16.87 -4.40
N ALA A 231 3.29 17.93 -3.97
CA ALA A 231 3.68 19.30 -4.28
C ALA A 231 4.99 19.72 -3.62
N LEU A 232 5.26 19.23 -2.39
CA LEU A 232 6.54 19.48 -1.72
C LEU A 232 7.70 18.76 -2.41
N ILE A 233 7.49 17.52 -2.86
CA ILE A 233 8.49 16.77 -3.64
C ILE A 233 8.78 17.47 -4.96
N ALA A 234 7.73 17.92 -5.66
CA ALA A 234 7.87 18.58 -6.95
C ALA A 234 8.53 19.98 -6.90
N ALA A 235 8.61 20.57 -5.71
CA ALA A 235 9.18 21.90 -5.49
C ALA A 235 10.67 21.89 -5.13
N VAL A 236 11.26 20.70 -4.94
CA VAL A 236 12.68 20.49 -4.59
C VAL A 236 13.42 19.96 -5.81
#